data_AF-A0A9W8CUA7-F1
#
_entry.id   AF-A0A9W8CUA7-F1
#
_cell.length_a   1.000
_cell.length_b   1.000
_cell.length_c   1.000
_cell.angle_alpha   90.00
_cell.angle_beta   90.00
_cell.angle_gamma   90.00
#
_symmetry.space_group_name_H-M   'P 1'
#
loop_
_entity.id
_entity.type
_entity.pdbx_description
1 polymer ?
#
loop_
_entity_poly.entity_id
_entity_poly.type
_entity_poly.pdbx_seq_one_letter_code
_entity_poly.pdbx_strand_id
1 'polypeptide(L)'
;MIKINVAGVDQIVMALIRQLRSGDVAQNNVTACRLMLRLLQDNHAWLLGFPMLVATVAYAFGRLVLDHSRVPELRTQESELVVRLLRERFVECSMVGRDLVRMLQDVAKVPVFRDLWRDIMHRPRSISAQFEGVEQLLRVPTPRMFLANRLTFEMESRLLFILEQLPAVGYSRNLMWFVHRYLSTPESESLVSDLIRYIIGVFHPSNAVLASNIVPRYVFLGGLLRFIRSQVVAANAKLALFYDWLFYTPGADNIMSIEPGVLIIARSVDRYTYLTTSFIEFLGFAVDAYSPQLAPLMRKSVGLAMLDAVEKGVIPSIVPICEHPKLDPSIRRHMQQLFPQLVPAAADQTQPPAGDEVDGDDSAIFDGIPPLDGSEPLLPAVADAPSPTGEDKDAVVVLPDPLTPQPPRKLPGLKTPVHLRATATAASLDPVSRMFQDE
;
A
#
# COMPACT_ATOMS: atom_id res chain seq x y z
N MET A 1 22.83 26.31 -5.76
CA MET A 1 22.09 26.13 -7.03
C MET A 1 20.78 26.91 -7.04
N ILE A 2 19.88 26.74 -6.05
CA ILE A 2 18.63 27.53 -5.97
C ILE A 2 18.87 29.04 -5.96
N LYS A 3 19.74 29.53 -5.06
CA LYS A 3 20.03 30.98 -4.90
C LYS A 3 20.56 31.68 -6.16
N ILE A 4 21.17 30.94 -7.07
CA ILE A 4 21.71 31.44 -8.34
C ILE A 4 20.84 31.01 -9.54
N ASN A 5 19.62 30.52 -9.28
CA ASN A 5 18.60 30.14 -10.24
C ASN A 5 19.09 29.21 -11.38
N VAL A 6 19.87 28.19 -11.04
CA VAL A 6 20.30 27.18 -12.02
C VAL A 6 19.08 26.41 -12.53
N ALA A 7 18.98 26.24 -13.85
CA ALA A 7 17.90 25.50 -14.48
C ALA A 7 17.89 24.02 -14.06
N GLY A 8 16.70 23.43 -13.90
CA GLY A 8 16.53 22.01 -13.58
C GLY A 8 16.78 21.62 -12.12
N VAL A 9 17.05 22.58 -11.23
CA VAL A 9 17.28 22.31 -9.80
C VAL A 9 16.04 21.74 -9.11
N ASP A 10 14.86 22.08 -9.58
CA ASP A 10 13.59 21.48 -9.16
C ASP A 10 13.60 19.95 -9.31
N GLN A 11 14.16 19.42 -10.40
CA GLN A 11 14.28 17.98 -10.63
C GLN A 11 15.26 17.32 -9.66
N ILE A 12 16.34 18.02 -9.27
CA ILE A 12 17.27 17.53 -8.25
C ILE A 12 16.54 17.46 -6.90
N VAL A 13 15.77 18.50 -6.55
CA VAL A 13 14.98 18.52 -5.31
C VAL A 13 13.93 17.40 -5.32
N MET A 14 13.23 17.17 -6.43
CA MET A 14 12.32 16.05 -6.61
C MET A 14 13.00 14.69 -6.34
N ALA A 15 14.19 14.49 -6.90
CA ALA A 15 14.97 13.26 -6.71
C ALA A 15 15.44 13.09 -5.26
N LEU A 16 15.85 14.18 -4.59
CA LEU A 16 16.25 14.16 -3.19
C LEU A 16 15.07 13.90 -2.24
N ILE A 17 13.89 14.49 -2.51
CA ILE A 17 12.66 14.20 -1.76
C ILE A 17 12.33 12.70 -1.85
N ARG A 18 12.51 12.10 -3.04
CA ARG A 18 12.29 10.66 -3.23
C ARG A 18 13.25 9.79 -2.40
N GLN A 19 14.38 10.32 -1.92
CA GLN A 19 15.30 9.59 -1.04
C GLN A 19 14.88 9.61 0.43
N LEU A 20 13.93 10.46 0.83
CA LEU A 20 13.41 10.48 2.19
C LEU A 20 12.62 9.20 2.43
N ARG A 21 13.15 8.32 3.29
CA ARG A 21 12.57 7.00 3.53
C ARG A 21 11.36 7.15 4.46
N SER A 22 10.21 6.69 4.00
CA SER A 22 9.05 6.52 4.88
C SER A 22 9.31 5.38 5.85
N GLY A 23 8.81 5.50 7.07
CA GLY A 23 8.93 4.46 8.09
C GLY A 23 10.31 4.31 8.74
N ASP A 24 11.25 5.19 8.40
CA ASP A 24 12.64 5.14 8.87
C ASP A 24 12.95 6.33 9.76
N VAL A 25 12.96 6.11 11.07
CA VAL A 25 13.30 7.14 12.07
C VAL A 25 14.78 7.09 12.48
N ALA A 26 15.65 6.43 11.71
CA ALA A 26 17.08 6.48 11.95
C ALA A 26 17.60 7.92 11.80
N GLN A 27 18.59 8.28 12.61
CA GLN A 27 19.10 9.66 12.71
C GLN A 27 19.51 10.26 11.36
N ASN A 28 20.09 9.45 10.47
CA ASN A 28 20.47 9.90 9.12
C ASN A 28 19.26 10.30 8.27
N ASN A 29 18.17 9.52 8.32
CA ASN A 29 16.95 9.82 7.56
C ASN A 29 16.25 11.06 8.13
N VAL A 30 16.09 11.13 9.45
CA VAL A 30 15.53 12.30 10.13
C VAL A 30 16.34 13.57 9.83
N THR A 31 17.66 13.47 9.77
CA THR A 31 18.54 14.59 9.39
C THR A 31 18.33 15.01 7.94
N ALA A 32 18.18 14.06 7.01
CA ALA A 32 17.85 14.36 5.62
C ALA A 32 16.48 15.07 5.50
N CYS A 33 15.45 14.61 6.22
CA CYS A 33 14.14 15.26 6.29
C CYS A 33 14.26 16.70 6.78
N ARG A 34 14.97 16.96 7.89
CA ARG A 34 15.21 18.32 8.42
C ARG A 34 15.92 19.23 7.41
N LEU A 35 16.98 18.74 6.78
CA LEU A 35 17.76 19.53 5.83
C LEU A 35 16.93 19.88 4.60
N MET A 36 16.15 18.92 4.09
CA MET A 36 15.26 19.14 2.96
C MET A 36 14.14 20.12 3.31
N LEU A 37 13.51 19.95 4.48
CA LEU A 37 12.47 20.83 4.99
C LEU A 37 12.98 22.28 5.10
N ARG A 38 14.15 22.47 5.72
CA ARG A 38 14.79 23.79 5.85
C ARG A 38 15.13 24.39 4.49
N LEU A 39 15.67 23.59 3.56
CA LEU A 39 15.95 24.05 2.19
C LEU A 39 14.69 24.59 1.51
N LEU A 40 13.56 23.88 1.65
CA LEU A 40 12.27 24.28 1.06
C LEU A 40 11.68 25.52 1.74
N GLN A 41 11.76 25.61 3.07
CA GLN A 41 11.29 26.76 3.84
C GLN A 41 12.12 28.02 3.54
N ASP A 42 13.45 27.92 3.54
CA ASP A 42 14.37 29.02 3.25
C ASP A 42 14.22 29.54 1.80
N ASN A 43 13.68 28.71 0.90
CA ASN A 43 13.49 29.04 -0.52
C ASN A 43 12.01 28.92 -0.95
N HIS A 44 11.07 29.24 -0.05
CA HIS A 44 9.64 29.06 -0.28
C HIS A 44 9.14 29.76 -1.56
N ALA A 45 9.54 31.02 -1.81
CA ALA A 45 9.13 31.75 -3.00
C ALA A 45 9.60 31.07 -4.30
N TRP A 46 10.80 30.47 -4.29
CA TRP A 46 11.29 29.66 -5.41
C TRP A 46 10.46 28.39 -5.58
N LEU A 47 10.16 27.68 -4.49
CA LEU A 47 9.31 26.48 -4.51
C LEU A 47 7.95 26.77 -5.18
N LEU A 48 7.30 27.88 -4.83
CA LEU A 48 6.00 28.27 -5.40
C LEU A 48 6.03 28.51 -6.92
N GLY A 49 7.22 28.67 -7.53
CA GLY A 49 7.39 28.80 -8.97
C GLY A 49 7.26 27.48 -9.75
N PHE A 50 7.22 26.33 -9.06
CA PHE A 50 7.22 25.00 -9.68
C PHE A 50 5.99 24.19 -9.23
N PRO A 51 4.86 24.26 -9.95
CA PRO A 51 3.60 23.59 -9.58
C PRO A 51 3.75 22.11 -9.24
N MET A 52 4.53 21.38 -10.06
CA MET A 52 4.73 19.95 -9.86
C MET A 52 5.55 19.63 -8.60
N LEU A 53 6.54 20.46 -8.30
CA LEU A 53 7.35 20.33 -7.09
C LEU A 53 6.51 20.67 -5.86
N VAL A 54 5.66 21.70 -5.91
CA VAL A 54 4.71 22.03 -4.84
C VAL A 54 3.83 20.83 -4.48
N ALA A 55 3.18 20.23 -5.48
CA ALA A 55 2.33 19.05 -5.29
C ALA A 55 3.11 17.87 -4.69
N THR A 56 4.33 17.64 -5.19
CA THR A 56 5.18 16.55 -4.72
C THR A 56 5.66 16.77 -3.29
N VAL A 57 6.05 17.99 -2.93
CA VAL A 57 6.45 18.37 -1.56
C VAL A 57 5.27 18.18 -0.61
N ALA A 58 4.08 18.71 -0.95
CA ALA A 58 2.89 18.59 -0.13
C ALA A 58 2.52 17.13 0.12
N TYR A 59 2.52 16.30 -0.93
CA TYR A 59 2.25 14.87 -0.81
C TYR A 59 3.34 14.15 -0.01
N ALA A 60 4.61 14.39 -0.33
CA ALA A 60 5.71 13.65 0.27
C ALA A 60 5.87 13.92 1.77
N PHE A 61 5.85 15.19 2.16
CA PHE A 61 5.94 15.58 3.57
C PHE A 61 4.65 15.25 4.33
N GLY A 62 3.47 15.36 3.70
CA GLY A 62 2.21 14.97 4.33
C GLY A 62 2.19 13.50 4.74
N ARG A 63 2.82 12.63 3.95
CA ARG A 63 3.02 11.21 4.31
C ARG A 63 4.07 11.02 5.41
N LEU A 64 5.19 11.76 5.38
CA LEU A 64 6.27 11.66 6.38
C LEU A 64 5.85 12.10 7.79
N VAL A 65 4.86 12.99 7.92
CA VAL A 65 4.31 13.44 9.21
C VAL A 65 3.87 12.28 10.11
N LEU A 66 3.44 11.15 9.52
CA LEU A 66 3.00 9.96 10.25
C LEU A 66 4.15 9.25 10.96
N ASP A 67 5.34 9.29 10.37
CA ASP A 67 6.51 8.54 10.84
C ASP A 67 7.21 9.29 11.99
N HIS A 68 7.10 10.62 12.01
CA HIS A 68 7.80 11.48 12.97
C HIS A 68 7.03 11.75 14.27
N SER A 69 6.13 10.84 14.68
CA SER A 69 5.42 10.94 15.97
C SER A 69 6.36 11.07 17.18
N ARG A 70 7.55 10.48 17.10
CA ARG A 70 8.62 10.54 18.12
C ARG A 70 9.63 11.67 17.91
N VAL A 71 9.46 12.50 16.88
CA VAL A 71 10.30 13.66 16.58
C VAL A 71 9.39 14.90 16.44
N PRO A 72 8.79 15.36 17.55
CA PRO A 72 7.65 16.27 17.51
C PRO A 72 7.97 17.63 16.88
N GLU A 73 9.19 18.15 17.05
CA GLU A 73 9.60 19.41 16.44
C GLU A 73 9.63 19.31 14.91
N LEU A 74 10.22 18.23 14.38
CA LEU A 74 10.25 17.98 12.94
C LEU A 74 8.82 17.80 12.41
N ARG A 75 8.03 16.95 13.05
CA ARG A 75 6.63 16.68 12.67
C ARG A 75 5.80 17.97 12.61
N THR A 76 6.00 18.88 13.55
CA THR A 76 5.31 20.17 13.57
C THR A 76 5.68 21.02 12.35
N GLN A 77 6.97 21.18 12.08
CA GLN A 77 7.44 21.97 10.94
C GLN A 77 7.03 21.37 9.59
N GLU A 78 7.01 20.04 9.46
CA GLU A 78 6.50 19.35 8.27
C GLU A 78 5.00 19.60 8.10
N SER A 79 4.23 19.49 9.18
CA SER A 79 2.78 19.74 9.17
C SER A 79 2.46 21.18 8.76
N GLU A 80 3.20 22.15 9.29
CA GLU A 80 3.07 23.57 8.94
C GLU A 80 3.39 23.82 7.46
N LEU A 81 4.48 23.24 6.93
CA LEU A 81 4.81 23.35 5.51
C LEU A 81 3.68 22.81 4.63
N VAL A 82 3.18 21.60 4.94
CA VAL A 82 2.14 20.95 4.13
C VAL A 82 0.84 21.75 4.16
N VAL A 83 0.39 22.19 5.34
CA VAL A 83 -0.81 23.02 5.48
C VAL A 83 -0.65 24.35 4.77
N ARG A 84 0.53 24.98 4.84
CA ARG A 84 0.83 26.22 4.12
C ARG A 84 0.70 26.05 2.62
N LEU A 85 1.32 25.01 2.04
CA LEU A 85 1.21 24.72 0.61
C LEU A 85 -0.23 24.44 0.19
N LEU A 86 -0.99 23.69 0.98
CA LEU A 86 -2.39 23.39 0.68
C LEU A 86 -3.30 24.62 0.75
N ARG A 87 -2.98 25.62 1.59
CA ARG A 87 -3.74 26.88 1.67
C ARG A 87 -3.32 27.89 0.60
N GLU A 88 -2.04 27.97 0.26
CA GLU A 88 -1.52 28.95 -0.70
C GLU A 88 -1.60 28.47 -2.17
N ARG A 89 -1.49 27.17 -2.40
CA ARG A 89 -1.37 26.51 -3.72
C ARG A 89 -2.22 25.25 -3.82
N PHE A 90 -3.50 25.36 -3.46
CA PHE A 90 -4.41 24.22 -3.49
C PHE A 90 -4.59 23.63 -4.89
N VAL A 91 -4.64 24.47 -5.93
CA VAL A 91 -4.82 24.03 -7.32
C VAL A 91 -3.67 23.14 -7.78
N GLU A 92 -2.44 23.47 -7.38
CA GLU A 92 -1.27 22.66 -7.65
C GLU A 92 -1.27 21.40 -6.79
N CYS A 93 -1.59 21.50 -5.49
CA CYS A 93 -1.65 20.33 -4.62
C CYS A 93 -2.71 19.32 -5.07
N SER A 94 -3.85 19.78 -5.59
CA SER A 94 -4.94 18.92 -6.05
C SER A 94 -4.60 18.07 -7.27
N MET A 95 -3.49 18.37 -7.98
CA MET A 95 -2.95 17.53 -9.06
C MET A 95 -2.61 16.10 -8.60
N VAL A 96 -2.42 15.90 -7.29
CA VAL A 96 -2.22 14.56 -6.70
C VAL A 96 -3.49 13.70 -6.84
N GLY A 97 -4.69 14.29 -6.87
CA GLY A 97 -5.95 13.54 -6.98
C GLY A 97 -6.32 12.80 -5.69
N ARG A 98 -6.94 11.63 -5.83
CA ARG A 98 -7.55 10.90 -4.70
C ARG A 98 -6.57 10.54 -3.58
N ASP A 99 -5.31 10.22 -3.88
CA ASP A 99 -4.34 9.90 -2.83
C ASP A 99 -3.97 11.12 -1.96
N LEU A 100 -4.29 12.36 -2.37
CA LEU A 100 -4.22 13.51 -1.49
C LEU A 100 -5.21 13.37 -0.33
N VAL A 101 -6.43 12.91 -0.61
CA VAL A 101 -7.47 12.67 0.39
C VAL A 101 -7.03 11.55 1.33
N ARG A 102 -6.43 10.48 0.80
CA ARG A 102 -5.82 9.41 1.59
C ARG A 102 -4.65 9.88 2.46
N MET A 103 -3.85 10.85 2.01
CA MET A 103 -2.81 11.42 2.86
C MET A 103 -3.44 12.23 4.00
N LEU A 104 -4.40 13.10 3.67
CA LEU A 104 -5.04 13.99 4.63
C LEU A 104 -5.84 13.25 5.71
N GLN A 105 -6.54 12.18 5.35
CA GLN A 105 -7.28 11.37 6.33
C GLN A 105 -6.33 10.76 7.39
N ASP A 106 -5.12 10.36 6.99
CA ASP A 106 -4.17 9.71 7.90
C ASP A 106 -3.59 10.73 8.91
N VAL A 107 -3.48 12.00 8.51
CA VAL A 107 -3.00 13.10 9.37
C VAL A 107 -4.11 13.93 10.02
N ALA A 108 -5.39 13.61 9.79
CA ALA A 108 -6.53 14.43 10.24
C ALA A 108 -6.57 14.68 11.77
N LYS A 109 -5.98 13.79 12.57
CA LYS A 109 -5.89 13.96 14.04
C LYS A 109 -4.86 14.99 14.48
N VAL A 110 -3.93 15.39 13.62
CA VAL A 110 -2.95 16.44 13.89
C VAL A 110 -3.67 17.79 13.87
N PRO A 111 -3.56 18.63 14.92
CA PRO A 111 -4.37 19.84 15.06
C PRO A 111 -4.38 20.78 13.83
N VAL A 112 -3.21 21.05 13.23
CA VAL A 112 -3.14 21.94 12.06
C VAL A 112 -3.83 21.38 10.82
N PHE A 113 -3.89 20.04 10.68
CA PHE A 113 -4.62 19.37 9.60
C PHE A 113 -6.11 19.29 9.89
N ARG A 114 -6.51 19.21 11.17
CA ARG A 114 -7.91 19.23 11.59
C ARG A 114 -8.63 20.49 11.07
N ASP A 115 -8.04 21.66 11.27
CA ASP A 115 -8.61 22.92 10.80
C ASP A 115 -8.71 22.98 9.27
N LEU A 116 -7.68 22.49 8.58
CA LEU A 116 -7.69 22.39 7.12
C LEU A 116 -8.79 21.43 6.63
N TRP A 117 -8.95 20.28 7.28
CA TRP A 117 -9.95 19.28 6.92
C TRP A 117 -11.37 19.81 7.10
N ARG A 118 -11.63 20.52 8.21
CA ARG A 118 -12.92 21.21 8.42
C ARG A 118 -13.23 22.19 7.28
N ASP A 119 -12.23 22.97 6.85
CA ASP A 119 -12.41 23.91 5.74
C ASP A 119 -12.66 23.17 4.42
N ILE A 120 -11.93 22.09 4.13
CA ILE A 120 -12.15 21.24 2.95
C ILE A 120 -13.58 20.67 2.91
N MET A 121 -14.10 20.23 4.04
CA MET A 121 -15.41 19.56 4.11
C MET A 121 -16.59 20.52 4.12
N HIS A 122 -16.49 21.67 4.81
CA HIS A 122 -17.63 22.58 5.02
C HIS A 122 -17.53 23.91 4.28
N ARG A 123 -16.32 24.33 3.91
CA ARG A 123 -16.07 25.61 3.25
C ARG A 123 -15.07 25.44 2.11
N PRO A 124 -15.24 24.48 1.17
CA PRO A 124 -14.24 24.17 0.16
C PRO A 124 -13.82 25.39 -0.68
N ARG A 125 -14.77 26.30 -0.95
CA ARG A 125 -14.50 27.57 -1.67
C ARG A 125 -13.58 28.55 -0.93
N SER A 126 -13.38 28.41 0.39
CA SER A 126 -12.40 29.22 1.13
C SER A 126 -10.97 28.74 0.91
N ILE A 127 -10.79 27.48 0.48
CA ILE A 127 -9.48 26.91 0.12
C ILE A 127 -9.13 27.29 -1.32
N SER A 128 -10.09 27.17 -2.25
CA SER A 128 -9.95 27.63 -3.63
C SER A 128 -11.32 27.90 -4.22
N ALA A 129 -11.48 29.00 -4.97
CA ALA A 129 -12.76 29.37 -5.57
C ALA A 129 -13.35 28.30 -6.51
N GLN A 130 -12.49 27.46 -7.11
CA GLN A 130 -12.87 26.39 -8.03
C GLN A 130 -13.05 25.03 -7.34
N PHE A 131 -12.83 24.95 -6.02
CA PHE A 131 -12.98 23.72 -5.26
C PHE A 131 -14.39 23.61 -4.70
N GLU A 132 -15.16 22.66 -5.23
CA GLU A 132 -16.57 22.46 -4.85
C GLU A 132 -16.74 21.47 -3.69
N GLY A 133 -15.77 20.57 -3.50
CA GLY A 133 -15.79 19.61 -2.41
C GLY A 133 -14.88 18.41 -2.66
N VAL A 134 -14.69 17.59 -1.63
CA VAL A 134 -13.75 16.45 -1.63
C VAL A 134 -14.02 15.42 -2.74
N GLU A 135 -15.27 15.30 -3.19
CA GLU A 135 -15.64 14.43 -4.31
C GLU A 135 -14.84 14.73 -5.59
N GLN A 136 -14.53 16.01 -5.85
CA GLN A 136 -13.72 16.43 -6.99
C GLN A 136 -12.32 15.81 -6.95
N LEU A 137 -11.72 15.69 -5.78
CA LEU A 137 -10.41 15.05 -5.61
C LEU A 137 -10.52 13.53 -5.73
N LEU A 138 -11.53 12.94 -5.08
CA LEU A 138 -11.74 11.49 -5.04
C LEU A 138 -11.96 10.88 -6.43
N ARG A 139 -12.64 11.61 -7.31
CA ARG A 139 -12.85 11.18 -8.70
C ARG A 139 -11.58 11.22 -9.55
N VAL A 140 -10.57 12.02 -9.21
CA VAL A 140 -9.33 12.14 -9.99
C VAL A 140 -8.35 11.03 -9.63
N PRO A 141 -7.99 10.12 -10.56
CA PRO A 141 -6.96 9.12 -10.31
C PRO A 141 -5.60 9.78 -10.06
N THR A 142 -4.85 9.22 -9.12
CA THR A 142 -3.53 9.74 -8.76
C THR A 142 -2.50 9.47 -9.86
N PRO A 143 -1.81 10.50 -10.40
CA PRO A 143 -0.74 10.29 -11.36
C PRO A 143 0.41 9.43 -10.82
N ARG A 144 0.94 8.54 -11.67
CA ARG A 144 1.99 7.55 -11.31
C ARG A 144 3.18 8.16 -10.59
N MET A 145 3.60 9.35 -10.99
CA MET A 145 4.77 10.03 -10.42
C MET A 145 4.64 10.30 -8.92
N PHE A 146 3.44 10.59 -8.41
CA PHE A 146 3.25 10.82 -6.97
C PHE A 146 3.33 9.53 -6.19
N LEU A 147 2.75 8.44 -6.71
CA LEU A 147 2.84 7.11 -6.11
C LEU A 147 4.28 6.58 -6.12
N ALA A 148 4.98 6.75 -7.23
CA ALA A 148 6.39 6.37 -7.37
C ALA A 148 7.30 7.16 -6.41
N ASN A 149 7.02 8.44 -6.19
CA ASN A 149 7.80 9.28 -5.29
C ASN A 149 7.80 8.79 -3.82
N ARG A 150 6.86 7.92 -3.44
CA ARG A 150 6.82 7.33 -2.09
C ARG A 150 7.80 6.21 -1.85
N LEU A 151 8.36 5.63 -2.91
CA LEU A 151 9.42 4.64 -2.81
C LEU A 151 10.75 5.27 -3.20
N THR A 152 11.78 5.02 -2.41
CA THR A 152 13.14 5.37 -2.82
C THR A 152 13.54 4.57 -4.06
N PHE A 153 14.50 5.09 -4.85
CA PHE A 153 15.01 4.35 -6.01
C PHE A 153 15.52 2.94 -5.65
N GLU A 154 16.12 2.78 -4.46
CA GLU A 154 16.58 1.48 -3.99
C GLU A 154 15.41 0.52 -3.68
N MET A 155 14.35 1.02 -3.03
CA MET A 155 13.15 0.23 -2.74
C MET A 155 12.46 -0.19 -4.04
N GLU A 156 12.28 0.75 -4.97
CA GLU A 156 11.70 0.49 -6.29
C GLU A 156 12.49 -0.56 -7.06
N SER A 157 13.81 -0.41 -7.16
CA SER A 157 14.67 -1.37 -7.87
C SER A 157 14.55 -2.78 -7.29
N ARG A 158 14.52 -2.93 -5.96
CA ARG A 158 14.35 -4.24 -5.32
C ARG A 158 12.94 -4.81 -5.52
N LEU A 159 11.92 -3.97 -5.47
CA LEU A 159 10.54 -4.39 -5.70
C LEU A 159 10.37 -4.87 -7.15
N LEU A 160 10.88 -4.10 -8.12
CA LEU A 160 10.82 -4.46 -9.54
C LEU A 160 11.65 -5.71 -9.84
N PHE A 161 12.81 -5.91 -9.20
CA PHE A 161 13.54 -7.17 -9.33
C PHE A 161 12.67 -8.36 -8.96
N ILE A 162 11.89 -8.27 -7.86
CA ILE A 162 10.97 -9.35 -7.49
C ILE A 162 9.88 -9.52 -8.56
N LEU A 163 9.25 -8.42 -8.99
CA LEU A 163 8.06 -8.44 -9.85
C LEU A 163 8.35 -8.64 -11.34
N GLU A 164 9.60 -8.50 -11.78
CA GLU A 164 10.00 -8.60 -13.20
C GLU A 164 10.96 -9.76 -13.47
N GLN A 165 11.69 -10.24 -12.46
CA GLN A 165 12.78 -11.20 -12.66
C GLN A 165 12.59 -12.52 -11.89
N LEU A 166 11.74 -12.56 -10.86
CA LEU A 166 11.58 -13.75 -10.04
C LEU A 166 10.34 -14.55 -10.41
N PRO A 167 10.47 -15.88 -10.57
CA PRO A 167 9.32 -16.74 -10.77
C PRO A 167 8.42 -16.79 -9.52
N ALA A 168 7.15 -17.13 -9.72
CA ALA A 168 6.16 -17.32 -8.65
C ALA A 168 6.61 -18.39 -7.64
N VAL A 169 7.39 -19.38 -8.08
CA VAL A 169 8.04 -20.36 -7.21
C VAL A 169 9.38 -19.77 -6.75
N GLY A 170 9.46 -19.34 -5.49
CA GLY A 170 10.72 -18.89 -4.87
C GLY A 170 10.89 -17.39 -4.64
N TYR A 171 9.92 -16.55 -5.02
CA TYR A 171 9.94 -15.11 -4.69
C TYR A 171 9.91 -14.85 -3.17
N SER A 172 9.35 -15.77 -2.37
CA SER A 172 9.04 -15.62 -0.95
C SER A 172 10.25 -15.22 -0.10
N ARG A 173 11.44 -15.77 -0.39
CA ARG A 173 12.68 -15.40 0.32
C ARG A 173 13.09 -13.95 0.07
N ASN A 174 12.95 -13.47 -1.17
CA ASN A 174 13.24 -12.08 -1.51
C ASN A 174 12.21 -11.12 -0.92
N LEU A 175 10.93 -11.51 -0.91
CA LEU A 175 9.91 -10.78 -0.17
C LEU A 175 10.25 -10.69 1.33
N MET A 176 10.70 -11.79 1.95
CA MET A 176 11.12 -11.79 3.35
C MET A 176 12.29 -10.84 3.61
N TRP A 177 13.32 -10.84 2.75
CA TRP A 177 14.42 -9.88 2.84
C TRP A 177 13.95 -8.42 2.67
N PHE A 178 13.03 -8.18 1.74
CA PHE A 178 12.42 -6.88 1.53
C PHE A 178 11.68 -6.40 2.79
N VAL A 179 10.80 -7.23 3.34
CA VAL A 179 10.04 -6.95 4.56
C VAL A 179 10.96 -6.73 5.75
N HIS A 180 11.98 -7.58 5.93
CA HIS A 180 12.93 -7.42 7.02
C HIS A 180 13.68 -6.09 6.94
N ARG A 181 14.05 -5.67 5.72
CA ARG A 181 14.80 -4.43 5.50
C ARG A 181 13.95 -3.18 5.68
N TYR A 182 12.70 -3.20 5.22
CA TYR A 182 11.89 -1.98 5.09
C TYR A 182 10.65 -1.93 5.99
N LEU A 183 10.20 -3.05 6.56
CA LEU A 183 8.94 -3.19 7.30
C LEU A 183 9.13 -3.82 8.71
N SER A 184 10.34 -3.71 9.27
CA SER A 184 10.71 -4.31 10.55
C SER A 184 10.43 -3.43 11.78
N THR A 185 10.14 -2.14 11.58
CA THR A 185 9.85 -1.19 12.67
C THR A 185 8.35 -0.88 12.76
N PRO A 186 7.81 -0.50 13.93
CA PRO A 186 6.44 -0.02 14.04
C PRO A 186 6.15 1.19 13.15
N GLU A 187 7.11 2.10 12.99
CA GLU A 187 6.99 3.30 12.16
C GLU A 187 6.86 2.93 10.68
N SER A 188 7.50 1.83 10.25
CA SER A 188 7.45 1.36 8.86
C SER A 188 6.15 0.71 8.42
N GLU A 189 5.19 0.50 9.32
CA GLU A 189 3.91 -0.08 8.92
C GLU A 189 3.10 0.84 7.98
N SER A 190 3.35 2.16 8.02
CA SER A 190 2.75 3.15 7.10
C SER A 190 3.15 2.93 5.64
N LEU A 191 4.34 2.36 5.40
CA LEU A 191 4.89 2.08 4.07
C LEU A 191 4.13 0.97 3.33
N VAL A 192 3.43 0.08 4.06
CA VAL A 192 2.65 -1.01 3.45
C VAL A 192 1.61 -0.47 2.47
N SER A 193 0.86 0.56 2.85
CA SER A 193 -0.12 1.19 1.96
C SER A 193 0.54 1.80 0.73
N ASP A 194 1.70 2.45 0.89
CA ASP A 194 2.39 3.10 -0.23
C ASP A 194 2.99 2.06 -1.21
N LEU A 195 3.45 0.90 -0.72
CA LEU A 195 3.84 -0.24 -1.55
C LEU A 195 2.66 -0.80 -2.36
N ILE A 196 1.49 -0.96 -1.71
CA ILE A 196 0.28 -1.43 -2.38
C ILE A 196 -0.12 -0.43 -3.47
N ARG A 197 -0.18 0.87 -3.15
CA ARG A 197 -0.51 1.91 -4.14
C ARG A 197 0.49 1.94 -5.30
N TYR A 198 1.78 1.73 -5.04
CA TYR A 198 2.79 1.62 -6.10
C TYR A 198 2.50 0.43 -7.04
N ILE A 199 2.25 -0.76 -6.50
CA ILE A 199 1.99 -1.96 -7.30
C ILE A 199 0.70 -1.83 -8.12
N ILE A 200 -0.30 -1.16 -7.56
CA ILE A 200 -1.60 -0.94 -8.20
C ILE A 200 -1.50 0.13 -9.30
N GLY A 201 -0.98 1.30 -8.97
CA GLY A 201 -1.03 2.47 -9.85
C GLY A 201 0.19 2.65 -10.77
N VAL A 202 1.36 2.15 -10.39
CA VAL A 202 2.62 2.38 -11.11
C VAL A 202 3.07 1.16 -11.89
N PHE A 203 3.17 0.00 -11.24
CA PHE A 203 3.67 -1.21 -11.87
C PHE A 203 2.57 -1.95 -12.63
N HIS A 204 2.54 -1.75 -13.95
CA HIS A 204 1.66 -2.45 -14.88
C HIS A 204 2.52 -3.37 -15.77
N PRO A 205 2.57 -4.70 -15.50
CA PRO A 205 3.35 -5.65 -16.26
C PRO A 205 3.03 -5.63 -17.75
N SER A 206 4.03 -5.91 -18.59
CA SER A 206 3.79 -6.15 -20.03
C SER A 206 3.10 -7.49 -20.25
N ASN A 207 2.47 -7.67 -21.42
CA ASN A 207 1.84 -8.95 -21.78
C ASN A 207 2.83 -10.13 -21.75
N ALA A 208 4.11 -9.89 -22.06
CA ALA A 208 5.15 -10.90 -21.96
C ALA A 208 5.38 -11.35 -20.52
N VAL A 209 5.38 -10.42 -19.56
CA VAL A 209 5.47 -10.75 -18.13
C VAL A 209 4.21 -11.46 -17.64
N LEU A 210 3.02 -10.99 -18.05
CA LEU A 210 1.73 -11.62 -17.68
C LEU A 210 1.61 -13.07 -18.17
N ALA A 211 2.18 -13.38 -19.34
CA ALA A 211 2.18 -14.72 -19.92
C ALA A 211 3.36 -15.60 -19.46
N SER A 212 4.19 -15.12 -18.52
CA SER A 212 5.37 -15.82 -18.02
C SER A 212 5.11 -16.47 -16.65
N ASN A 213 6.13 -17.14 -16.10
CA ASN A 213 6.10 -17.69 -14.75
C ASN A 213 6.54 -16.68 -13.66
N ILE A 214 6.77 -15.42 -14.02
CA ILE A 214 7.13 -14.34 -13.09
C ILE A 214 6.01 -14.15 -12.05
N VAL A 215 6.38 -13.83 -10.81
CA VAL A 215 5.42 -13.65 -9.72
C VAL A 215 4.35 -12.61 -10.08
N PRO A 216 3.06 -12.98 -10.12
CA PRO A 216 2.00 -12.04 -10.41
C PRO A 216 1.83 -11.01 -9.29
N ARG A 217 1.35 -9.81 -9.63
CA ARG A 217 1.09 -8.73 -8.67
C ARG A 217 0.21 -9.17 -7.51
N TYR A 218 -0.88 -9.87 -7.83
CA TYR A 218 -1.86 -10.35 -6.84
C TYR A 218 -1.22 -11.35 -5.85
N VAL A 219 -0.28 -12.19 -6.31
CA VAL A 219 0.46 -13.14 -5.47
C VAL A 219 1.41 -12.40 -4.54
N PHE A 220 2.19 -11.45 -5.07
CA PHE A 220 3.09 -10.64 -4.25
C PHE A 220 2.32 -9.87 -3.17
N LEU A 221 1.21 -9.21 -3.53
CA LEU A 221 0.36 -8.48 -2.60
C LEU A 221 -0.23 -9.41 -1.53
N GLY A 222 -0.74 -10.58 -1.91
CA GLY A 222 -1.22 -11.60 -0.97
C GLY A 222 -0.12 -12.03 0.01
N GLY A 223 1.13 -12.20 -0.47
CA GLY A 223 2.29 -12.46 0.36
C GLY A 223 2.62 -11.31 1.32
N LEU A 224 2.63 -10.07 0.84
CA LEU A 224 2.92 -8.86 1.63
C LEU A 224 1.93 -8.71 2.80
N LEU A 225 0.64 -8.94 2.56
CA LEU A 225 -0.41 -8.80 3.57
C LEU A 225 -0.22 -9.73 4.78
N ARG A 226 0.48 -10.87 4.61
CA ARG A 226 0.77 -11.82 5.70
C ARG A 226 1.73 -11.27 6.75
N PHE A 227 2.47 -10.21 6.43
CA PHE A 227 3.43 -9.57 7.34
C PHE A 227 2.83 -8.42 8.16
N ILE A 228 1.55 -8.09 7.94
CA ILE A 228 0.87 -7.05 8.70
C ILE A 228 0.61 -7.52 10.13
N ARG A 229 0.99 -6.69 11.11
CA ARG A 229 0.90 -7.02 12.55
C ARG A 229 -0.24 -6.30 13.27
N SER A 230 -0.79 -5.24 12.67
CA SER A 230 -1.79 -4.35 13.28
C SER A 230 -3.08 -4.30 12.46
N GLN A 231 -4.22 -4.28 13.14
CA GLN A 231 -5.52 -4.18 12.48
C GLN A 231 -5.74 -2.84 11.78
N VAL A 232 -5.15 -1.76 12.31
CA VAL A 232 -5.19 -0.44 11.67
C VAL A 232 -4.47 -0.50 10.33
N VAL A 233 -3.30 -1.12 10.30
CA VAL A 233 -2.50 -1.29 9.08
C VAL A 233 -3.20 -2.22 8.10
N ALA A 234 -3.86 -3.27 8.58
CA ALA A 234 -4.67 -4.15 7.74
C ALA A 234 -5.83 -3.40 7.07
N ALA A 235 -6.54 -2.54 7.81
CA ALA A 235 -7.60 -1.69 7.26
C ALA A 235 -7.05 -0.70 6.21
N ASN A 236 -5.93 -0.04 6.51
CA ASN A 236 -5.27 0.89 5.58
C ASN A 236 -4.72 0.19 4.32
N ALA A 237 -4.25 -1.06 4.46
CA ALA A 237 -3.79 -1.87 3.35
C ALA A 237 -4.95 -2.30 2.44
N LYS A 238 -6.08 -2.73 3.02
CA LYS A 238 -7.31 -3.03 2.29
C LYS A 238 -7.85 -1.79 1.59
N LEU A 239 -7.86 -0.64 2.27
CA LEU A 239 -8.27 0.63 1.65
C LEU A 239 -7.37 0.97 0.47
N ALA A 240 -6.04 0.87 0.62
CA ALA A 240 -5.10 1.13 -0.46
C ALA A 240 -5.27 0.18 -1.66
N LEU A 241 -5.60 -1.08 -1.41
CA LEU A 241 -5.86 -2.10 -2.44
C LEU A 241 -7.14 -1.81 -3.23
N PHE A 242 -8.20 -1.38 -2.55
CA PHE A 242 -9.52 -1.13 -3.14
C PHE A 242 -9.81 0.34 -3.43
N TYR A 243 -8.83 1.24 -3.24
CA TYR A 243 -9.08 2.68 -3.30
C TYR A 243 -9.58 3.13 -4.66
N ASP A 244 -9.02 2.57 -5.73
CA ASP A 244 -9.42 2.90 -7.10
C ASP A 244 -10.79 2.31 -7.48
N TRP A 245 -11.29 1.31 -6.74
CA TRP A 245 -12.60 0.70 -6.99
C TRP A 245 -13.74 1.65 -6.60
N LEU A 246 -13.55 2.44 -5.54
CA LEU A 246 -14.58 3.29 -4.97
C LEU A 246 -15.07 4.37 -5.96
N PHE A 247 -14.25 4.75 -6.94
CA PHE A 247 -14.56 5.76 -7.94
C PHE A 247 -14.26 5.30 -9.37
N TYR A 248 -14.24 3.98 -9.59
CA TYR A 248 -13.91 3.37 -10.87
C TYR A 248 -14.94 3.70 -11.96
N THR A 249 -14.45 4.12 -13.11
CA THR A 249 -15.25 4.42 -14.30
C THR A 249 -14.70 3.62 -15.49
N PRO A 250 -15.44 2.59 -15.97
CA PRO A 250 -15.05 1.84 -17.17
C PRO A 250 -14.79 2.75 -18.37
N GLY A 251 -13.74 2.46 -19.12
CA GLY A 251 -13.31 3.24 -20.29
C GLY A 251 -12.47 4.49 -19.97
N ALA A 252 -12.57 5.03 -18.76
CA ALA A 252 -11.72 6.12 -18.29
C ALA A 252 -10.56 5.61 -17.41
N ASP A 253 -10.85 4.69 -16.50
CA ASP A 253 -9.87 4.08 -15.60
C ASP A 253 -9.24 2.82 -16.21
N ASN A 254 -8.02 2.50 -15.76
CA ASN A 254 -7.27 1.35 -16.22
C ASN A 254 -7.63 0.09 -15.42
N ILE A 255 -7.91 -1.01 -16.12
CA ILE A 255 -8.23 -2.31 -15.51
C ILE A 255 -7.12 -2.81 -14.57
N MET A 256 -5.87 -2.46 -14.85
CA MET A 256 -4.70 -2.82 -14.05
C MET A 256 -4.72 -2.17 -12.65
N SER A 257 -5.57 -1.17 -12.41
CA SER A 257 -5.78 -0.57 -11.09
C SER A 257 -6.71 -1.38 -10.19
N ILE A 258 -7.50 -2.30 -10.76
CA ILE A 258 -8.44 -3.14 -10.00
C ILE A 258 -8.11 -4.63 -10.06
N GLU A 259 -7.47 -5.08 -11.15
CA GLU A 259 -7.12 -6.49 -11.41
C GLU A 259 -6.49 -7.22 -10.22
N PRO A 260 -5.51 -6.65 -9.48
CA PRO A 260 -4.91 -7.40 -8.38
C PRO A 260 -5.91 -7.71 -7.26
N GLY A 261 -6.82 -6.79 -6.96
CA GLY A 261 -7.89 -7.01 -5.98
C GLY A 261 -8.86 -8.11 -6.42
N VAL A 262 -9.24 -8.11 -7.71
CA VAL A 262 -10.12 -9.13 -8.31
C VAL A 262 -9.47 -10.51 -8.20
N LEU A 263 -8.21 -10.62 -8.63
CA LEU A 263 -7.49 -11.89 -8.63
C LEU A 263 -7.21 -12.41 -7.23
N ILE A 264 -6.90 -11.55 -6.25
CA ILE A 264 -6.76 -12.01 -4.86
C ILE A 264 -8.10 -12.59 -4.37
N ILE A 265 -9.23 -11.92 -4.59
CA ILE A 265 -10.56 -12.41 -4.19
C ILE A 265 -10.85 -13.77 -4.84
N ALA A 266 -10.63 -13.89 -6.16
CA ALA A 266 -10.96 -15.08 -6.93
C ALA A 266 -10.03 -16.26 -6.63
N ARG A 267 -8.71 -16.04 -6.64
CA ARG A 267 -7.70 -17.11 -6.54
C ARG A 267 -7.42 -17.54 -5.09
N SER A 268 -7.91 -16.80 -4.10
CA SER A 268 -7.74 -17.16 -2.68
C SER A 268 -8.86 -18.06 -2.15
N VAL A 269 -9.99 -18.20 -2.85
CA VAL A 269 -11.20 -18.81 -2.29
C VAL A 269 -11.00 -20.26 -1.82
N ASP A 270 -10.14 -21.02 -2.52
CA ASP A 270 -9.86 -22.43 -2.21
C ASP A 270 -8.96 -22.63 -0.99
N ARG A 271 -7.79 -21.99 -0.99
CA ARG A 271 -6.71 -22.23 0.01
C ARG A 271 -6.68 -21.18 1.12
N TYR A 272 -7.13 -19.97 0.83
CA TYR A 272 -7.06 -18.82 1.73
C TYR A 272 -8.42 -18.12 1.81
N THR A 273 -9.50 -18.88 1.99
CA THR A 273 -10.89 -18.37 1.97
C THR A 273 -11.10 -17.15 2.88
N TYR A 274 -10.37 -17.07 4.01
CA TYR A 274 -10.41 -15.92 4.92
C TYR A 274 -10.02 -14.58 4.25
N LEU A 275 -9.15 -14.59 3.24
CA LEU A 275 -8.80 -13.41 2.45
C LEU A 275 -9.99 -12.96 1.61
N THR A 276 -10.59 -13.88 0.85
CA THR A 276 -11.79 -13.63 0.04
C THR A 276 -12.92 -13.07 0.90
N THR A 277 -13.24 -13.74 2.01
CA THR A 277 -14.21 -13.26 3.01
C THR A 277 -13.89 -11.83 3.45
N SER A 278 -12.67 -11.61 3.92
CA SER A 278 -12.31 -10.33 4.53
C SER A 278 -12.29 -9.17 3.54
N PHE A 279 -11.95 -9.41 2.27
CA PHE A 279 -11.97 -8.37 1.25
C PHE A 279 -13.38 -8.04 0.77
N ILE A 280 -14.26 -9.02 0.65
CA ILE A 280 -15.67 -8.77 0.33
C ILE A 280 -16.35 -7.99 1.47
N GLU A 281 -16.14 -8.38 2.72
CA GLU A 281 -16.66 -7.64 3.88
C GLU A 281 -16.13 -6.21 3.91
N PHE A 282 -14.82 -6.04 3.68
CA PHE A 282 -14.21 -4.73 3.65
C PHE A 282 -14.77 -3.84 2.53
N LEU A 283 -14.96 -4.38 1.32
CA LEU A 283 -15.55 -3.63 0.21
C LEU A 283 -16.97 -3.15 0.53
N GLY A 284 -17.81 -4.03 1.08
CA GLY A 284 -19.16 -3.67 1.54
C GLY A 284 -19.12 -2.54 2.56
N PHE A 285 -18.29 -2.72 3.59
CA PHE A 285 -18.13 -1.71 4.64
C PHE A 285 -17.56 -0.39 4.11
N ALA A 286 -16.57 -0.42 3.21
CA ALA A 286 -15.98 0.79 2.63
C ALA A 286 -16.99 1.57 1.79
N VAL A 287 -17.82 0.89 1.00
CA VAL A 287 -18.89 1.52 0.22
C VAL A 287 -19.88 2.27 1.12
N ASP A 288 -20.25 1.68 2.25
CA ASP A 288 -21.27 2.26 3.13
C ASP A 288 -20.70 3.33 4.09
N ALA A 289 -19.44 3.16 4.53
CA ALA A 289 -18.87 3.96 5.62
C ALA A 289 -17.83 5.01 5.18
N TYR A 290 -17.18 4.87 4.01
CA TYR A 290 -16.07 5.77 3.64
C TYR A 290 -16.53 7.24 3.49
N SER A 291 -17.69 7.43 2.87
CA SER A 291 -18.38 8.71 2.76
C SER A 291 -19.87 8.43 2.53
N PRO A 292 -20.73 8.54 3.55
CA PRO A 292 -22.15 8.19 3.43
C PRO A 292 -22.88 8.94 2.31
N GLN A 293 -22.47 10.19 2.04
CA GLN A 293 -23.02 11.01 0.95
C GLN A 293 -22.69 10.46 -0.43
N LEU A 294 -21.53 9.81 -0.58
CA LEU A 294 -21.05 9.23 -1.83
C LEU A 294 -21.32 7.73 -1.93
N ALA A 295 -21.92 7.10 -0.91
CA ALA A 295 -22.18 5.66 -0.88
C ALA A 295 -22.92 5.13 -2.13
N PRO A 296 -23.97 5.81 -2.67
CA PRO A 296 -24.61 5.38 -3.91
C PRO A 296 -23.66 5.35 -5.12
N LEU A 297 -22.79 6.36 -5.23
CA LEU A 297 -21.76 6.45 -6.27
C LEU A 297 -20.73 5.33 -6.12
N MET A 298 -20.22 5.11 -4.90
CA MET A 298 -19.22 4.09 -4.63
C MET A 298 -19.76 2.68 -4.88
N ARG A 299 -21.02 2.41 -4.48
CA ARG A 299 -21.68 1.13 -4.76
C ARG A 299 -21.76 0.84 -6.25
N LYS A 300 -22.17 1.85 -7.04
CA LYS A 300 -22.20 1.75 -8.51
C LYS A 300 -20.80 1.50 -9.07
N SER A 301 -19.79 2.24 -8.60
CA SER A 301 -18.41 2.16 -9.09
C SER A 301 -17.78 0.80 -8.81
N VAL A 302 -17.96 0.25 -7.60
CA VAL A 302 -17.50 -1.09 -7.22
C VAL A 302 -18.18 -2.17 -8.07
N GLY A 303 -19.48 -2.03 -8.33
CA GLY A 303 -20.20 -2.91 -9.24
C GLY A 303 -19.62 -2.88 -10.67
N LEU A 304 -19.41 -1.68 -11.21
CA LEU A 304 -18.84 -1.48 -12.54
C LEU A 304 -17.40 -1.99 -12.65
N ALA A 305 -16.60 -1.85 -11.59
CA ALA A 305 -15.23 -2.38 -11.53
C ALA A 305 -15.22 -3.91 -11.71
N MET A 306 -16.04 -4.64 -10.95
CA MET A 306 -16.11 -6.09 -11.09
C MET A 306 -16.68 -6.52 -12.45
N LEU A 307 -17.67 -5.79 -12.98
CA LEU A 307 -18.25 -6.07 -14.30
C LEU A 307 -17.18 -5.92 -15.40
N ASP A 308 -16.47 -4.80 -15.44
CA ASP A 308 -15.40 -4.56 -16.41
C ASP A 308 -14.26 -5.59 -16.28
N ALA A 309 -13.99 -6.10 -15.07
CA ALA A 309 -13.03 -7.17 -14.85
C ALA A 309 -13.48 -8.52 -15.45
N VAL A 310 -14.77 -8.84 -15.39
CA VAL A 310 -15.32 -10.03 -16.06
C VAL A 310 -15.32 -9.84 -17.58
N GLU A 311 -15.77 -8.69 -18.08
CA GLU A 311 -15.84 -8.39 -19.51
C GLU A 311 -14.47 -8.39 -20.19
N LYS A 312 -13.42 -7.94 -19.47
CA LYS A 312 -12.03 -7.96 -19.95
C LYS A 312 -11.31 -9.29 -19.69
N GLY A 313 -11.98 -10.28 -19.11
CA GLY A 313 -11.42 -11.61 -18.89
C GLY A 313 -10.35 -11.69 -17.80
N VAL A 314 -10.31 -10.74 -16.85
CA VAL A 314 -9.46 -10.87 -15.65
C VAL A 314 -9.86 -12.12 -14.87
N ILE A 315 -11.16 -12.36 -14.76
CA ILE A 315 -11.76 -13.62 -14.33
C ILE A 315 -12.88 -13.99 -15.30
N PRO A 316 -13.14 -15.30 -15.53
CA PRO A 316 -14.19 -15.71 -16.46
C PRO A 316 -15.60 -15.47 -15.91
N SER A 317 -15.79 -15.60 -14.60
CA SER A 317 -17.07 -15.42 -13.92
C SER A 317 -16.87 -15.28 -12.41
N ILE A 318 -17.81 -14.61 -11.74
CA ILE A 318 -17.87 -14.55 -10.27
C ILE A 318 -18.60 -15.75 -9.67
N VAL A 319 -19.38 -16.50 -10.47
CA VAL A 319 -20.23 -17.61 -10.02
C VAL A 319 -19.46 -18.67 -9.22
N PRO A 320 -18.28 -19.16 -9.65
CA PRO A 320 -17.52 -20.15 -8.88
C PRO A 320 -17.14 -19.66 -7.47
N ILE A 321 -16.92 -18.35 -7.30
CA ILE A 321 -16.60 -17.74 -6.00
C ILE A 321 -17.87 -17.68 -5.14
N CYS A 322 -18.98 -17.24 -5.72
CA CYS A 322 -20.28 -17.14 -5.03
C CYS A 322 -20.81 -18.50 -4.56
N GLU A 323 -20.59 -19.56 -5.32
CA GLU A 323 -21.11 -20.90 -5.02
C GLU A 323 -20.13 -21.74 -4.18
N HIS A 324 -18.91 -21.24 -3.97
CA HIS A 324 -17.84 -21.99 -3.34
C HIS A 324 -18.23 -22.52 -1.94
N PRO A 325 -18.08 -23.82 -1.65
CA PRO A 325 -18.60 -24.46 -0.44
C PRO A 325 -17.98 -23.93 0.85
N LYS A 326 -16.71 -23.50 0.81
CA LYS A 326 -16.02 -22.92 1.98
C LYS A 326 -16.46 -21.50 2.33
N LEU A 327 -17.23 -20.83 1.46
CA LEU A 327 -17.65 -19.45 1.66
C LEU A 327 -18.96 -19.37 2.43
N ASP A 328 -18.97 -18.62 3.54
CA ASP A 328 -20.14 -18.46 4.40
C ASP A 328 -21.33 -17.84 3.63
N PRO A 329 -22.58 -18.30 3.86
CA PRO A 329 -23.76 -17.77 3.16
C PRO A 329 -24.00 -16.27 3.33
N SER A 330 -23.55 -15.66 4.45
CA SER A 330 -23.60 -14.21 4.66
C SER A 330 -22.74 -13.45 3.65
N ILE A 331 -21.56 -13.99 3.32
CA ILE A 331 -20.62 -13.39 2.38
C ILE A 331 -21.16 -13.48 0.96
N ARG A 332 -21.80 -14.60 0.61
CA ARG A 332 -22.48 -14.75 -0.69
C ARG A 332 -23.56 -13.69 -0.89
N ARG A 333 -24.36 -13.42 0.14
CA ARG A 333 -25.35 -12.33 0.12
C ARG A 333 -24.70 -10.95 -0.03
N HIS A 334 -23.57 -10.72 0.64
CA HIS A 334 -22.79 -9.48 0.44
C HIS A 334 -22.30 -9.33 -1.00
N MET A 335 -21.78 -10.41 -1.61
CA MET A 335 -21.36 -10.39 -3.02
C MET A 335 -22.54 -10.09 -3.96
N GLN A 336 -23.70 -10.68 -3.71
CA GLN A 336 -24.93 -10.38 -4.47
C GLN A 336 -25.35 -8.91 -4.35
N GLN A 337 -25.19 -8.30 -3.18
CA GLN A 337 -25.50 -6.88 -2.95
C GLN A 337 -24.47 -5.95 -3.61
N LEU A 338 -23.20 -6.33 -3.61
CA LEU A 338 -22.11 -5.56 -4.24
C LEU A 338 -22.11 -5.68 -5.77
N PHE A 339 -22.47 -6.84 -6.30
CA PHE A 339 -22.36 -7.20 -7.72
C PHE A 339 -23.67 -7.77 -8.27
N PRO A 340 -24.83 -7.09 -8.11
CA PRO A 340 -26.13 -7.65 -8.48
C PRO A 340 -26.26 -8.00 -9.96
N GLN A 341 -25.52 -7.31 -10.83
CA GLN A 341 -25.50 -7.54 -12.28
C GLN A 341 -24.69 -8.77 -12.72
N LEU A 342 -23.88 -9.37 -11.83
CA LEU A 342 -23.01 -10.49 -12.14
C LEU A 342 -23.44 -11.81 -11.50
N VAL A 343 -24.35 -11.75 -10.53
CA VAL A 343 -24.91 -12.95 -9.91
C VAL A 343 -26.25 -13.22 -10.58
N PRO A 344 -26.46 -14.42 -11.16
CA PRO A 344 -27.76 -14.77 -11.71
C PRO A 344 -28.85 -14.51 -10.66
N ALA A 345 -29.92 -13.80 -11.05
CA ALA A 345 -31.13 -13.83 -10.25
C ALA A 345 -31.49 -15.29 -10.02
N ALA A 346 -31.90 -15.66 -8.81
CA ALA A 346 -32.33 -17.02 -8.51
C ALA A 346 -33.55 -17.35 -9.40
N ALA A 347 -33.28 -17.82 -10.62
CA ALA A 347 -34.23 -18.48 -11.46
C ALA A 347 -34.52 -19.83 -10.78
N ASP A 348 -35.80 -20.15 -10.65
CA ASP A 348 -36.29 -21.44 -10.15
C ASP A 348 -35.40 -22.57 -10.65
N GLN A 349 -34.92 -23.38 -9.69
CA GLN A 349 -34.09 -24.54 -9.95
C GLN A 349 -34.81 -25.49 -10.90
N THR A 350 -34.49 -25.42 -12.18
CA THR A 350 -34.68 -26.52 -13.12
C THR A 350 -33.28 -27.03 -13.45
N GLN A 351 -33.00 -28.25 -12.98
CA GLN A 351 -31.72 -28.94 -13.14
C GLN A 351 -31.23 -28.92 -14.60
N PRO A 352 -29.94 -28.66 -14.85
CA PRO A 352 -29.34 -28.96 -16.15
C PRO A 352 -28.91 -30.45 -16.21
N PRO A 353 -28.88 -31.06 -17.41
CA PRO A 353 -28.37 -32.40 -17.60
C PRO A 353 -26.84 -32.40 -17.63
N ALA A 354 -26.27 -33.54 -17.22
CA ALA A 354 -24.83 -33.81 -17.15
C ALA A 354 -24.15 -33.74 -18.54
N GLY A 355 -22.93 -33.21 -18.58
CA GLY A 355 -22.08 -33.23 -19.77
C GLY A 355 -20.64 -32.77 -19.49
N ASP A 356 -19.76 -33.76 -19.48
CA ASP A 356 -18.32 -33.82 -19.81
C ASP A 356 -17.33 -32.81 -19.18
N GLU A 357 -16.57 -33.34 -18.23
CA GLU A 357 -15.32 -32.79 -17.69
C GLU A 357 -14.21 -32.85 -18.75
N VAL A 358 -13.54 -31.72 -18.97
CA VAL A 358 -12.24 -31.66 -19.66
C VAL A 358 -11.21 -31.21 -18.63
N ASP A 359 -10.37 -32.15 -18.21
CA ASP A 359 -9.23 -31.94 -17.32
C ASP A 359 -8.19 -31.01 -17.95
N GLY A 360 -7.90 -29.91 -17.24
CA GLY A 360 -6.78 -29.01 -17.48
C GLY A 360 -6.17 -28.61 -16.14
N ASP A 361 -5.28 -29.45 -15.62
CA ASP A 361 -4.62 -29.31 -14.33
C ASP A 361 -3.54 -28.21 -14.36
N ASP A 362 -3.89 -27.03 -13.84
CA ASP A 362 -2.96 -25.92 -13.53
C ASP A 362 -2.72 -25.81 -12.00
N SER A 363 -2.80 -26.92 -11.26
CA SER A 363 -2.67 -26.90 -9.79
C SER A 363 -1.22 -26.88 -9.26
N ALA A 364 -0.20 -26.84 -10.12
CA ALA A 364 1.22 -26.98 -9.74
C ALA A 364 2.03 -25.65 -9.76
N ILE A 365 1.61 -24.61 -9.02
CA ILE A 365 2.44 -23.41 -8.75
C ILE A 365 2.47 -23.03 -7.25
N PHE A 366 1.97 -23.88 -6.35
CA PHE A 366 1.94 -23.58 -4.90
C PHE A 366 2.77 -24.53 -4.00
N ASP A 367 3.66 -25.34 -4.58
CA ASP A 367 4.65 -26.08 -3.79
C ASP A 367 5.86 -25.18 -3.50
N GLY A 368 5.91 -24.66 -2.27
CA GLY A 368 7.05 -23.85 -1.81
C GLY A 368 6.83 -23.01 -0.54
N ILE A 369 5.69 -23.14 0.15
CA ILE A 369 5.49 -22.52 1.46
C ILE A 369 5.09 -23.61 2.45
N PRO A 370 5.97 -24.03 3.38
CA PRO A 370 5.58 -24.98 4.41
C PRO A 370 4.50 -24.35 5.31
N PRO A 371 3.55 -25.15 5.82
CA PRO A 371 2.74 -24.74 6.95
C PRO A 371 3.66 -24.51 8.16
N LEU A 372 3.34 -23.47 8.95
CA LEU A 372 3.96 -23.28 10.26
C LEU A 372 3.44 -24.36 11.21
N ASP A 373 4.06 -25.54 11.16
CA ASP A 373 4.00 -26.49 12.27
C ASP A 373 5.12 -26.16 13.26
N GLY A 374 4.76 -26.11 14.54
CA GLY A 374 5.58 -25.66 15.65
C GLY A 374 6.52 -26.73 16.18
N SER A 375 7.40 -27.27 15.34
CA SER A 375 8.48 -28.16 15.78
C SER A 375 9.83 -27.73 15.18
N GLU A 376 10.75 -27.33 16.06
CA GLU A 376 12.15 -27.04 15.73
C GLU A 376 12.85 -28.31 15.21
N PRO A 377 13.69 -28.23 14.15
CA PRO A 377 14.69 -29.25 13.90
C PRO A 377 15.96 -28.92 14.70
N LEU A 378 16.31 -29.81 15.63
CA LEU A 378 17.62 -29.89 16.26
C LEU A 378 18.72 -30.06 15.19
N LEU A 379 19.72 -29.18 15.21
CA LEU A 379 20.96 -29.35 14.42
C LEU A 379 21.81 -30.48 15.04
N PRO A 380 22.51 -31.31 14.24
CA PRO A 380 23.43 -32.31 14.78
C PRO A 380 24.71 -31.63 15.28
N ALA A 381 25.17 -32.08 16.46
CA ALA A 381 26.43 -31.67 17.06
C ALA A 381 27.62 -32.16 16.22
N VAL A 382 28.54 -31.24 15.92
CA VAL A 382 29.84 -31.55 15.31
C VAL A 382 30.84 -31.85 16.43
N ALA A 383 31.51 -33.00 16.30
CA ALA A 383 32.49 -33.53 17.24
C ALA A 383 33.83 -32.77 17.19
N ASP A 384 34.49 -32.75 18.35
CA ASP A 384 35.83 -32.22 18.64
C ASP A 384 36.93 -32.71 17.69
N ALA A 385 37.88 -31.82 17.38
CA ALA A 385 39.27 -32.17 17.11
C ALA A 385 40.22 -30.99 17.48
N PRO A 386 41.47 -31.26 17.89
CA PRO A 386 42.19 -30.43 18.84
C PRO A 386 43.14 -29.39 18.22
N SER A 387 43.42 -28.36 19.01
CA SER A 387 44.44 -27.33 18.78
C SER A 387 45.88 -27.89 18.78
N PRO A 388 46.82 -27.18 18.13
CA PRO A 388 48.20 -27.14 18.62
C PRO A 388 48.65 -25.71 18.96
N THR A 389 49.47 -25.69 20.01
CA THR A 389 50.25 -24.60 20.62
C THR A 389 51.46 -24.19 19.77
N GLY A 390 51.93 -22.93 19.87
CA GLY A 390 53.28 -22.54 19.43
C GLY A 390 53.52 -21.03 19.37
N GLU A 391 54.63 -20.57 19.93
CA GLU A 391 55.01 -19.20 20.30
C GLU A 391 55.57 -18.27 19.18
N ASP A 392 55.58 -16.97 19.53
CA ASP A 392 56.63 -15.95 19.35
C ASP A 392 56.67 -14.93 18.16
N LYS A 393 56.65 -13.65 18.58
CA LYS A 393 57.41 -12.44 18.16
C LYS A 393 57.11 -11.57 16.91
N ASP A 394 57.21 -10.28 17.24
CA ASP A 394 57.58 -9.07 16.48
C ASP A 394 56.55 -8.22 15.70
N ALA A 395 56.80 -6.91 15.77
CA ALA A 395 55.94 -5.75 15.55
C ALA A 395 55.65 -5.41 14.07
N VAL A 396 54.58 -4.63 13.83
CA VAL A 396 54.52 -3.39 13.00
C VAL A 396 53.04 -2.98 12.76
N VAL A 397 52.79 -1.66 12.76
CA VAL A 397 51.50 -0.95 12.65
C VAL A 397 50.95 -0.95 11.22
N VAL A 398 49.69 -1.37 10.99
CA VAL A 398 48.87 -1.02 9.79
C VAL A 398 47.35 -0.98 10.11
N LEU A 399 46.68 0.01 9.52
CA LEU A 399 45.25 0.44 9.45
C LEU A 399 44.14 -0.63 9.68
N PRO A 400 42.96 -0.26 10.26
CA PRO A 400 41.84 -1.19 10.39
C PRO A 400 40.83 -1.09 9.24
N ASP A 401 40.44 -2.25 8.70
CA ASP A 401 39.12 -2.53 8.13
C ASP A 401 38.90 -4.07 8.19
N PRO A 402 37.69 -4.60 7.93
CA PRO A 402 36.54 -4.77 8.79
C PRO A 402 36.31 -6.26 9.21
N LEU A 403 35.22 -6.53 9.94
CA LEU A 403 34.66 -7.86 10.31
C LEU A 403 35.18 -8.51 11.60
N THR A 404 34.43 -8.30 12.69
CA THR A 404 34.26 -9.31 13.74
C THR A 404 32.78 -9.74 13.76
N PRO A 405 32.49 -11.06 13.72
CA PRO A 405 31.13 -11.55 13.87
C PRO A 405 30.71 -11.42 15.35
N GLN A 406 29.71 -10.61 15.64
CA GLN A 406 29.06 -10.65 16.95
C GLN A 406 28.20 -11.92 17.06
N PRO A 407 28.12 -12.55 18.25
CA PRO A 407 27.25 -13.70 18.47
C PRO A 407 25.78 -13.31 18.23
N PRO A 408 24.94 -14.24 17.73
CA PRO A 408 23.54 -13.94 17.44
C PRO A 408 22.81 -13.55 18.72
N ARG A 409 22.34 -12.31 18.76
CA ARG A 409 21.35 -11.87 19.77
C ARG A 409 20.10 -12.71 19.58
N LYS A 410 19.70 -13.45 20.61
CA LYS A 410 18.42 -14.16 20.65
C LYS A 410 17.28 -13.20 20.29
N LEU A 411 16.57 -13.52 19.21
CA LEU A 411 15.39 -12.80 18.75
C LEU A 411 14.25 -12.94 19.78
N PRO A 412 13.49 -11.88 20.09
CA PRO A 412 12.19 -12.04 20.71
C PRO A 412 11.27 -12.77 19.72
N GLY A 413 10.56 -13.80 20.19
CA GLY A 413 9.71 -14.66 19.37
C GLY A 413 8.76 -13.88 18.46
N LEU A 414 8.68 -14.29 17.19
CA LEU A 414 7.65 -13.81 16.26
C LEU A 414 6.28 -14.12 16.87
N LYS A 415 5.53 -13.06 17.19
CA LYS A 415 4.09 -13.18 17.48
C LYS A 415 3.40 -13.75 16.24
N THR A 416 2.45 -14.64 16.44
CA THR A 416 1.58 -15.20 15.41
C THR A 416 1.00 -14.09 14.53
N PRO A 417 0.92 -14.28 13.19
CA PRO A 417 0.29 -13.31 12.32
C PRO A 417 -1.15 -13.10 12.77
N VAL A 418 -1.54 -11.83 12.91
CA VAL A 418 -2.92 -11.48 13.21
C VAL A 418 -3.78 -12.01 12.06
N HIS A 419 -4.78 -12.82 12.36
CA HIS A 419 -5.76 -13.21 11.35
C HIS A 419 -6.35 -11.92 10.75
N LEU A 420 -6.13 -11.70 9.44
CA LEU A 420 -6.71 -10.61 8.64
C LEU A 420 -8.25 -10.54 8.69
N ARG A 421 -8.86 -11.49 9.40
CA ARG A 421 -10.29 -11.76 9.65
C ARG A 421 -11.00 -10.70 10.51
N ALA A 422 -10.38 -9.58 10.84
CA ALA A 422 -11.10 -8.51 11.53
C ALA A 422 -12.06 -7.81 10.57
N THR A 423 -13.32 -7.77 10.97
CA THR A 423 -14.29 -6.79 10.52
C THR A 423 -13.74 -5.41 10.87
N ALA A 424 -13.57 -4.56 9.85
CA ALA A 424 -13.24 -3.17 10.10
C ALA A 424 -14.37 -2.58 10.95
N THR A 425 -14.05 -2.11 12.15
CA THR A 425 -15.04 -1.38 12.96
C THR A 425 -15.35 -0.07 12.23
N ALA A 426 -16.61 0.40 12.32
CA ALA A 426 -17.06 1.74 11.87
C ALA A 426 -16.03 2.84 12.18
N ALA A 427 -15.37 2.67 13.32
CA ALA A 427 -14.18 3.36 13.70
C ALA A 427 -13.10 3.45 12.58
N SER A 428 -12.46 2.37 12.16
CA SER A 428 -11.25 2.47 11.33
C SER A 428 -11.36 3.15 9.94
N LEU A 429 -12.57 3.32 9.35
CA LEU A 429 -12.72 3.76 7.95
C LEU A 429 -13.69 4.92 7.69
N ASP A 430 -14.22 5.60 8.70
CA ASP A 430 -15.06 6.81 8.49
C ASP A 430 -14.25 8.11 8.75
N PRO A 431 -13.28 8.51 7.90
CA PRO A 431 -12.54 9.74 8.12
C PRO A 431 -13.35 11.00 7.80
N VAL A 432 -14.45 10.87 7.05
CA VAL A 432 -15.30 11.99 6.60
C VAL A 432 -16.24 12.44 7.72
N SER A 433 -16.77 11.52 8.54
CA SER A 433 -17.71 11.85 9.62
C SER A 433 -17.08 11.83 11.02
N ARG A 434 -15.95 11.15 11.24
CA ARG A 434 -15.34 10.99 12.59
C ARG A 434 -14.76 12.23 13.24
N MET A 435 -14.68 13.36 12.55
CA MET A 435 -14.29 14.61 13.21
C MET A 435 -15.44 15.31 13.94
N PHE A 436 -16.68 14.87 13.76
CA PHE A 436 -17.88 15.46 14.38
C PHE A 436 -18.49 14.61 15.50
N GLN A 437 -17.81 13.53 15.92
CA GLN A 437 -18.28 12.66 17.01
C GLN A 437 -17.71 13.02 18.39
N ASP A 438 -16.84 14.04 18.48
CA ASP A 438 -16.34 14.60 19.74
C ASP A 438 -16.69 16.12 19.85
N GLU A 439 -17.94 16.49 19.53
CA GLU A 439 -18.57 17.74 19.99
C GLU A 439 -19.63 17.45 21.05
#